data_AF-A4C9V8-F1
#
_entry.id   AF-A4C9V8-F1
#
_cell.length_a   1.000
_cell.length_b   1.000
_cell.length_c   1.000
_cell.angle_alpha   90.00
_cell.angle_beta   90.00
_cell.angle_gamma   90.00
#
_symmetry.space_group_name_H-M   'P 1'
#
loop_
_entity.id
_entity.type
_entity.pdbx_description
1 polymer ?
#
loop_
_entity_poly.entity_id
_entity_poly.type
_entity_poly.pdbx_seq_one_letter_code
_entity_poly.pdbx_strand_id
1 'polypeptide(L)' 'MVSPNNVALFDVVSLENAEQNYLAKVVEHFQGNTEELALKLGVSSRTLYRKLTKYGVSFTSKNS' A
#
# COMPACT_ATOMS: atom_id res chain seq x y z
N MET A 1 31.80 -27.92 1.47
CA MET A 1 30.61 -27.31 2.11
C MET A 1 30.42 -25.94 1.50
N VAL A 2 29.56 -25.81 0.50
CA VAL A 2 29.18 -24.52 -0.09
C VAL A 2 27.81 -24.16 0.48
N SER A 3 27.77 -23.18 1.37
CA SER A 3 26.53 -22.63 1.89
C SER A 3 25.72 -22.04 0.73
N PRO A 4 24.42 -22.36 0.58
CA PRO A 4 23.60 -21.79 -0.47
C PRO A 4 23.40 -20.29 -0.19
N ASN A 5 24.19 -19.51 -0.91
CA ASN A 5 23.93 -18.18 -1.46
C ASN A 5 22.60 -17.54 -1.02
N ASN A 6 22.68 -16.61 -0.06
CA ASN A 6 21.57 -15.77 0.39
C ASN A 6 21.35 -14.60 -0.59
N VAL A 7 20.92 -14.92 -1.80
CA VAL A 7 20.55 -13.99 -2.88
C VAL A 7 19.13 -14.40 -3.31
N ALA A 8 18.05 -13.66 -3.10
CA ALA A 8 17.83 -12.23 -2.92
C ALA A 8 16.73 -12.00 -1.86
N LEU A 9 17.00 -11.18 -0.84
CA LEU A 9 16.01 -10.78 0.16
C LEU A 9 15.05 -9.69 -0.34
N PHE A 10 15.37 -9.03 -1.44
CA PHE A 10 14.59 -7.90 -1.97
C PHE A 10 14.50 -7.97 -3.49
N ASP A 11 13.28 -8.17 -3.98
CA ASP A 11 13.00 -7.95 -5.40
C ASP A 11 13.06 -6.44 -5.69
N VAL A 12 13.81 -6.08 -6.73
CA VAL A 12 13.82 -4.70 -7.22
C VAL A 12 12.52 -4.47 -7.98
N VAL A 13 11.61 -3.74 -7.34
CA VAL A 13 10.33 -3.33 -7.93
C VAL A 13 10.35 -1.83 -8.21
N SER A 14 9.47 -1.39 -9.11
CA SER A 14 9.25 0.04 -9.30
C SER A 14 8.64 0.66 -8.03
N LEU A 15 8.93 1.93 -7.80
CA LEU A 15 8.30 2.69 -6.70
C LEU A 15 6.77 2.69 -6.82
N GLU A 16 6.25 2.67 -8.05
CA GLU A 16 4.83 2.58 -8.31
C GLU A 16 4.22 1.26 -7.82
N ASN A 17 4.86 0.13 -8.11
CA ASN A 17 4.40 -1.19 -7.67
C ASN A 17 4.53 -1.34 -6.15
N ALA A 18 5.62 -0.82 -5.57
CA ALA A 18 5.81 -0.78 -4.12
C ALA A 18 4.70 0.03 -3.43
N GLU A 19 4.40 1.23 -3.96
CA GLU A 19 3.34 2.09 -3.44
C GLU A 19 1.96 1.45 -3.57
N GLN A 20 1.64 0.85 -4.72
CA GLN A 20 0.36 0.17 -4.93
C GLN A 20 0.17 -0.99 -3.94
N ASN A 21 1.17 -1.87 -3.80
CA ASN A 21 1.10 -3.01 -2.90
C ASN A 21 0.98 -2.58 -1.43
N TYR A 22 1.72 -1.52 -1.05
CA TYR A 22 1.63 -0.95 0.28
C TYR A 22 0.24 -0.35 0.55
N LEU A 23 -0.29 0.47 -0.37
CA LEU A 23 -1.61 1.07 -0.23
C LEU A 23 -2.72 0.02 -0.16
N ALA A 24 -2.65 -1.03 -0.97
CA ALA A 24 -3.63 -2.12 -0.93
C ALA A 24 -3.69 -2.78 0.45
N LYS A 25 -2.53 -3.14 1.02
CA LYS A 25 -2.44 -3.75 2.35
C LYS A 25 -2.92 -2.81 3.45
N VAL A 26 -2.50 -1.56 3.41
CA VAL A 26 -2.87 -0.61 4.45
C VAL A 26 -4.36 -0.33 4.39
N VAL A 27 -4.96 -0.14 3.22
CA VAL A 27 -6.40 0.07 3.09
C VAL A 27 -7.20 -1.15 3.56
N GLU A 28 -6.72 -2.37 3.31
CA GLU A 28 -7.38 -3.60 3.78
C GLU A 28 -7.36 -3.75 5.31
N HIS A 29 -6.24 -3.38 5.96
CA HIS A 29 -6.06 -3.60 7.40
C HIS A 29 -6.35 -2.37 8.27
N PHE A 30 -6.47 -1.18 7.67
CA PHE A 30 -6.66 0.05 8.42
C PHE A 30 -8.09 0.18 8.94
N GLN A 31 -8.23 0.11 10.26
CA GLN A 31 -9.49 0.34 10.96
C GLN A 31 -9.67 1.85 11.16
N GLY A 32 -10.23 2.52 10.15
CA GLY A 32 -10.48 3.96 10.14
C GLY A 32 -10.95 4.46 8.79
N ASN A 33 -11.08 5.77 8.64
CA ASN A 33 -11.49 6.39 7.38
C ASN A 33 -10.29 6.85 6.52
N THR A 34 -10.59 7.24 5.28
CA THR A 34 -9.59 7.73 4.32
C THR A 34 -8.81 8.95 4.82
N GLU A 35 -9.44 9.86 5.57
CA GLU A 35 -8.78 11.08 6.07
C GLU A 35 -7.77 10.76 7.17
N GLU A 36 -8.13 9.88 8.10
CA GLU A 36 -7.22 9.38 9.13
C GLU A 36 -6.02 8.64 8.51
N LEU A 37 -6.26 7.85 7.47
CA LEU A 37 -5.19 7.20 6.73
C LEU A 37 -4.28 8.23 6.03
N ALA A 38 -4.87 9.26 5.40
CA ALA A 38 -4.10 10.30 4.73
C ALA A 38 -3.19 11.06 5.71
N LEU A 39 -3.71 11.39 6.89
CA LEU A 39 -2.95 12.00 7.98
C LEU A 39 -1.79 11.11 8.42
N LYS A 40 -2.02 9.80 8.64
CA LYS A 40 -0.93 8.86 9.02
C LYS A 40 0.10 8.68 7.92
N LEU A 41 -0.30 8.74 6.65
CA LEU A 41 0.60 8.68 5.50
C LEU A 41 1.33 10.01 5.25
N GLY A 42 0.99 11.09 5.96
CA GLY A 42 1.59 12.41 5.77
C GLY A 42 1.22 13.06 4.44
N VAL A 43 0.08 12.69 3.85
CA VAL A 43 -0.39 13.22 2.58
C VAL A 43 -1.76 13.88 2.74
N SER A 44 -2.11 14.79 1.83
CA SER A 44 -3.48 15.33 1.80
C SER A 44 -4.49 14.25 1.40
N SER A 45 -5.73 14.35 1.89
CA SER A 45 -6.83 13.45 1.49
C SER A 45 -7.03 13.42 -0.02
N ARG A 46 -6.85 14.55 -0.72
CA ARG A 46 -6.89 14.63 -2.20
C ARG A 46 -5.78 13.81 -2.85
N THR A 47 -4.57 13.85 -2.32
CA THR A 47 -3.44 13.05 -2.82
C THR A 47 -3.69 11.56 -2.61
N LEU A 48 -4.19 11.19 -1.42
CA LEU A 48 -4.54 9.80 -1.14
C LEU A 48 -5.64 9.32 -2.08
N TYR A 49 -6.74 10.08 -2.22
CA TYR A 49 -7.84 9.73 -3.10
C TYR A 49 -7.38 9.53 -4.55
N ARG A 50 -6.53 10.42 -5.07
CA ARG A 50 -5.94 10.27 -6.41
C ARG A 50 -5.13 8.99 -6.54
N LYS A 51 -4.35 8.60 -5.53
CA LYS A 51 -3.57 7.35 -5.51
C LYS A 51 -4.50 6.14 -5.46
N LEU A 52 -5.50 6.16 -4.57
CA LEU A 52 -6.52 5.12 -4.45
C LEU A 52 -7.26 4.89 -5.77
N THR A 53 -7.75 5.95 -6.41
CA THR A 53 -8.39 5.89 -7.73
C THR A 53 -7.42 5.39 -8.81
N LYS A 54 -6.17 5.86 -8.82
CA LYS A 54 -5.16 5.43 -9.78
C LYS A 54 -4.89 3.93 -9.71
N TYR A 55 -4.87 3.37 -8.49
CA TYR A 55 -4.58 1.96 -8.26
C TYR A 55 -5.82 1.07 -8.19
N GLY A 56 -7.03 1.65 -8.31
CA GLY A 56 -8.29 0.91 -8.15
C GLY A 56 -8.48 0.35 -6.74
N VAL A 57 -7.82 0.92 -5.73
CA VAL A 57 -7.91 0.49 -4.33
C VAL A 57 -8.94 1.37 -3.64
N SER A 58 -9.94 0.78 -3.00
CA SER A 58 -10.94 1.49 -2.21
C SER A 58 -11.08 0.84 -0.84
N PHE A 59 -11.52 1.62 0.15
CA PHE A 59 -11.99 1.06 1.41
C PHE A 59 -13.25 0.26 1.12
N THR A 60 -13.08 -1.02 0.80
CA THR A 60 -14.21 -1.93 0.70
C THR A 60 -14.75 -2.11 2.10
N SER A 61 -15.91 -1.49 2.38
CA SER A 61 -16.71 -1.85 3.53
C SER A 61 -17.04 -3.32 3.35
N LYS A 62 -16.37 -4.20 4.11
CA LYS A 62 -16.59 -5.64 4.07
C LYS A 62 -17.98 -5.90 4.64
N ASN A 63 -19.00 -5.82 3.79
CA ASN A 63 -20.36 -6.24 4.07
C ASN A 63 -20.69 -7.42 3.15
N SER A 64 -20.33 -8.63 3.59
CA SER A 64 -20.94 -9.92 3.23
C SER A 64 -20.60 -10.95 4.29
#